data_AF-A0A838QGM4-F1
#
_entry.id   AF-A0A838QGM4-F1
#
_cell.length_a   1.000
_cell.length_b   1.000
_cell.length_c   1.000
_cell.angle_alpha   90.00
_cell.angle_beta   90.00
_cell.angle_gamma   90.00
#
_symmetry.space_group_name_H-M   'P 1'
#
loop_
_entity.id
_entity.type
_entity.pdbx_description
1 polymer ?
#
loop_
_entity_poly.entity_id
_entity_poly.type
_entity_poly.pdbx_seq_one_letter_code
_entity_poly.pdbx_strand_id
1 'polypeptide(L)'
;DGNREDVVPMSMGAAWKARRIVGNVRNVLAIELMCAAQGLDFRAPLMPGKKVQAAHGVVRGIVPHLAADRVLSHDIATIASAIERGVFASDRSHD
;
A
#
# COMPACT_ATOMS: atom_id res chain seq x y z
N ASP A 1 49.72 12.83 -5.65
CA ASP A 1 48.64 12.45 -4.73
C ASP A 1 47.29 12.46 -5.42
N GLY A 2 46.83 11.30 -5.90
CA GLY A 2 45.58 11.14 -6.67
C GLY A 2 44.49 10.34 -5.95
N ASN A 3 44.67 10.03 -4.67
CA ASN A 3 43.80 9.12 -3.89
C ASN A 3 42.82 9.88 -2.98
N ARG A 4 42.22 10.99 -3.45
CA ARG A 4 41.29 11.81 -2.65
C ARG A 4 39.81 11.45 -2.84
N GLU A 5 39.47 10.72 -3.90
CA GLU A 5 38.10 10.30 -4.24
C GLU A 5 38.05 8.82 -4.65
N ASP A 6 38.85 7.98 -4.01
CA ASP A 6 38.87 6.53 -4.25
C ASP A 6 37.66 5.79 -3.67
N VAL A 7 36.94 6.42 -2.72
CA VAL A 7 35.68 5.92 -2.17
C VAL A 7 34.59 6.96 -2.33
N VAL A 8 33.54 6.61 -3.08
CA VAL A 8 32.34 7.43 -3.24
C VAL A 8 31.09 6.64 -2.84
N PRO A 9 30.11 7.27 -2.17
CA PRO A 9 28.99 6.56 -1.56
C PRO A 9 27.88 6.14 -2.54
N MET A 10 27.95 6.57 -3.80
CA MET A 10 26.92 6.29 -4.83
C MET A 10 25.49 6.64 -4.38
N SER A 11 25.34 7.65 -3.52
CA SER A 11 24.09 7.94 -2.79
C SER A 11 22.91 8.26 -3.71
N MET A 12 23.15 8.92 -4.84
CA MET A 12 22.09 9.20 -5.82
C MET A 12 21.51 7.90 -6.41
N GLY A 13 22.35 6.92 -6.74
CA GLY A 13 21.89 5.62 -7.22
C GLY A 13 21.04 4.89 -6.18
N ALA A 14 21.47 4.94 -4.91
CA ALA A 14 20.70 4.37 -3.80
C ALA A 14 19.33 5.05 -3.64
N ALA A 15 19.27 6.39 -3.68
CA ALA A 15 18.01 7.15 -3.57
C ALA A 15 17.03 6.82 -4.71
N TRP A 16 17.52 6.73 -5.94
CA TRP A 16 16.71 6.35 -7.11
C TRP A 16 16.13 4.93 -6.99
N LYS A 17 16.96 3.98 -6.55
CA LYS A 17 16.51 2.60 -6.30
C LYS A 17 15.45 2.56 -5.20
N ALA A 18 15.70 3.24 -4.08
CA ALA A 18 14.76 3.28 -2.96
C ALA A 18 13.39 3.82 -3.38
N ARG A 19 13.35 4.92 -4.15
CA ARG A 19 12.10 5.49 -4.67
C ARG A 19 11.29 4.48 -5.49
N ARG A 20 11.95 3.72 -6.37
CA ARG A 20 11.29 2.65 -7.16
C ARG A 20 10.77 1.52 -6.27
N ILE A 21 11.57 1.07 -5.31
CA ILE A 21 11.16 0.00 -4.39
C ILE A 21 9.93 0.42 -3.59
N VAL A 22 9.89 1.65 -3.07
CA VAL A 22 8.73 2.17 -2.35
C VAL A 22 7.48 2.17 -3.23
N GLY A 23 7.60 2.58 -4.50
CA GLY A 23 6.50 2.50 -5.46
C GLY A 23 5.99 1.07 -5.67
N ASN A 24 6.90 0.10 -5.82
CA ASN A 24 6.53 -1.31 -5.97
C ASN A 24 5.85 -1.87 -4.72
N VAL A 25 6.38 -1.56 -3.53
CA VAL A 25 5.80 -2.02 -2.25
C VAL A 25 4.38 -1.48 -2.08
N ARG A 26 4.10 -0.24 -2.47
CA ARG A 26 2.72 0.29 -2.43
C ARG A 26 1.77 -0.53 -3.30
N ASN A 27 2.20 -0.95 -4.48
CA ASN A 27 1.39 -1.82 -5.35
C ASN A 27 1.16 -3.20 -4.74
N VAL A 28 2.18 -3.79 -4.12
CA VAL A 28 2.04 -5.09 -3.41
C VAL A 28 1.05 -4.96 -2.26
N LEU A 29 1.18 -3.94 -1.42
CA LEU A 29 0.26 -3.69 -0.31
C LEU A 29 -1.16 -3.39 -0.79
N ALA A 30 -1.32 -2.70 -1.92
CA ALA A 30 -2.63 -2.45 -2.51
C ALA A 30 -3.34 -3.75 -2.93
N ILE A 31 -2.60 -4.68 -3.56
CA ILE A 31 -3.11 -6.01 -3.91
C ILE A 31 -3.47 -6.80 -2.65
N GLU A 32 -2.59 -6.79 -1.65
CA GLU A 32 -2.83 -7.47 -0.37
C GLU A 32 -4.11 -6.96 0.31
N LEU A 33 -4.29 -5.64 0.42
CA LEU A 33 -5.50 -5.04 1.00
C LEU A 33 -6.76 -5.41 0.23
N MET A 34 -6.70 -5.45 -1.10
CA MET A 34 -7.83 -5.85 -1.93
C MET A 34 -8.21 -7.31 -1.69
N CYS A 35 -7.22 -8.21 -1.67
CA CYS A 35 -7.43 -9.63 -1.38
C CYS A 35 -7.95 -9.85 0.04
N ALA A 36 -7.37 -9.16 1.04
CA ALA A 36 -7.81 -9.24 2.42
C ALA A 36 -9.25 -8.75 2.58
N ALA A 37 -9.63 -7.66 1.91
CA ALA A 37 -11.00 -7.15 1.95
C ALA A 37 -12.00 -8.13 1.35
N GLN A 38 -11.64 -8.76 0.23
CA GLN A 38 -12.45 -9.81 -0.40
C GLN A 38 -12.57 -11.04 0.50
N GLY A 39 -11.47 -11.46 1.13
CA GLY A 39 -11.46 -12.58 2.07
C GLY A 39 -12.31 -12.34 3.32
N LEU A 40 -12.37 -11.09 3.80
CA LEU A 40 -13.28 -10.71 4.89
C LEU A 40 -14.74 -10.79 4.46
N ASP A 41 -15.08 -10.35 3.24
CA ASP A 41 -16.45 -10.42 2.74
C ASP A 41 -16.93 -11.88 2.64
N PHE A 42 -16.08 -12.78 2.16
CA PHE A 42 -16.41 -14.21 2.08
C PHE A 42 -16.55 -14.89 3.45
N ARG A 43 -16.04 -14.28 4.52
CA ARG A 43 -16.17 -14.78 5.89
C ARG A 43 -17.39 -14.21 6.62
N ALA A 44 -18.20 -13.38 5.98
CA ALA A 44 -19.44 -12.89 6.58
C ALA A 44 -20.32 -14.07 7.06
N PRO A 45 -20.93 -13.98 8.26
CA PRO A 45 -21.11 -12.80 9.11
C PRO A 45 -20.01 -12.58 10.16
N LEU A 46 -18.86 -13.25 10.10
CA LEU A 46 -17.78 -13.05 11.08
C LEU A 46 -17.22 -11.62 11.02
N MET A 47 -17.13 -10.97 12.17
CA MET A 47 -16.63 -9.60 12.26
C MET A 47 -15.13 -9.58 12.62
N PRO A 48 -14.29 -8.86 11.86
CA PRO A 48 -12.89 -8.66 12.23
C PRO A 48 -12.76 -7.66 13.39
N GLY A 49 -11.55 -7.55 13.96
CA GLY A 49 -11.27 -6.56 15.00
C GLY A 49 -11.48 -5.11 14.53
N LYS A 50 -11.77 -4.20 15.47
CA LYS A 50 -12.17 -2.79 15.20
C LYS A 50 -11.32 -2.07 14.13
N LYS A 51 -9.99 -2.12 14.25
CA LYS A 51 -9.08 -1.45 13.31
C LYS A 51 -9.11 -2.07 11.92
N VAL A 52 -9.23 -3.40 11.83
CA VAL A 52 -9.33 -4.12 10.57
C VAL A 52 -10.68 -3.85 9.91
N GLN A 53 -11.76 -3.79 10.69
CA GLN A 53 -13.08 -3.40 10.19
C GLN A 53 -13.09 -1.97 9.62
N ALA A 54 -12.43 -1.02 10.29
CA ALA A 54 -12.26 0.34 9.77
C ALA A 54 -11.47 0.36 8.45
N ALA A 55 -10.34 -0.37 8.38
CA ALA A 55 -9.54 -0.48 7.16
C ALA A 55 -10.32 -1.15 6.02
N HIS A 56 -11.08 -2.20 6.31
CA HIS A 56 -11.98 -2.86 5.36
C HIS A 56 -13.04 -1.89 4.82
N GLY A 57 -13.67 -1.10 5.70
CA GLY A 57 -14.62 -0.07 5.32
C GLY A 57 -14.01 1.00 4.40
N VAL A 58 -12.78 1.43 4.68
CA VAL A 58 -12.03 2.34 3.79
C VAL A 58 -11.82 1.71 2.42
N VAL A 59 -11.34 0.45 2.35
CA VAL A 59 -11.14 -0.26 1.08
C VAL A 59 -12.45 -0.38 0.31
N ARG A 60 -13.56 -0.73 0.98
CA ARG A 60 -14.88 -0.86 0.33
C ARG A 60 -15.51 0.48 -0.07
N GLY A 61 -15.10 1.57 0.56
CA GLY A 61 -15.45 2.92 0.16
C GLY A 61 -14.77 3.39 -1.13
N ILE A 62 -13.62 2.80 -1.50
CA ILE A 62 -12.88 3.15 -2.73
C ILE A 62 -12.97 2.09 -3.83
N VAL A 63 -13.09 0.81 -3.47
CA VAL A 63 -13.13 -0.32 -4.41
C VAL A 63 -14.30 -1.25 -4.03
N PRO A 64 -15.30 -1.42 -4.92
CA PRO A 64 -16.44 -2.28 -4.64
C PRO A 64 -16.03 -3.76 -4.56
N HIS A 65 -16.86 -4.56 -3.90
CA HIS A 65 -16.72 -6.03 -3.87
C HIS A 65 -16.58 -6.59 -5.29
N LEU A 66 -15.70 -7.58 -5.46
CA LEU A 66 -15.49 -8.23 -6.75
C LEU A 66 -16.52 -9.36 -6.91
N ALA A 67 -17.67 -9.05 -7.53
CA ALA A 67 -18.74 -10.02 -7.76
C ALA A 67 -18.55 -10.83 -9.07
N ALA A 68 -17.88 -10.25 -10.05
CA ALA A 68 -17.55 -10.86 -11.33
C ALA A 68 -16.19 -10.32 -11.80
N ASP A 69 -15.56 -11.05 -12.72
CA ASP A 69 -14.27 -10.64 -13.26
C ASP A 69 -14.32 -9.26 -13.90
N ARG A 70 -13.32 -8.45 -13.57
CA ARG A 70 -13.11 -7.11 -14.12
C ARG A 70 -11.63 -6.78 -14.16
N VAL A 71 -11.29 -5.70 -14.84
CA VAL A 71 -9.92 -5.17 -14.88
C VAL A 71 -9.56 -4.58 -13.52
N LEU A 72 -8.59 -5.20 -12.83
CA LEU A 72 -8.18 -4.82 -11.47
C LEU A 72 -7.12 -3.72 -11.41
N SER A 73 -6.50 -3.36 -12.54
CA SER A 73 -5.39 -2.39 -12.55
C SER A 73 -5.80 -1.02 -12.00
N HIS A 74 -7.03 -0.57 -12.31
CA HIS A 74 -7.58 0.68 -11.78
C HIS A 74 -7.84 0.60 -10.27
N ASP A 75 -8.38 -0.52 -9.79
CA ASP A 75 -8.67 -0.74 -8.37
C ASP A 75 -7.37 -0.75 -7.55
N ILE A 76 -6.36 -1.48 -8.03
CA ILE A 76 -5.04 -1.54 -7.41
C ILE A 76 -4.40 -0.14 -7.36
N ALA A 77 -4.45 0.61 -8.47
CA ALA A 77 -3.90 1.97 -8.51
C ALA A 77 -4.60 2.92 -7.55
N THR A 78 -5.93 2.78 -7.40
CA THR A 78 -6.74 3.59 -6.49
C THR A 78 -6.37 3.31 -5.02
N ILE A 79 -6.23 2.04 -4.65
CA ILE A 79 -5.78 1.65 -3.31
C ILE A 79 -4.34 2.11 -3.06
N ALA A 80 -3.43 1.93 -4.04
CA ALA A 80 -2.04 2.39 -3.92
C ALA A 80 -1.94 3.91 -3.70
N SER A 81 -2.78 4.70 -4.36
CA SER A 81 -2.89 6.14 -4.12
C SER A 81 -3.42 6.47 -2.72
N ALA A 82 -4.38 5.70 -2.20
CA ALA A 82 -4.86 5.85 -0.82
C ALA A 82 -3.76 5.54 0.21
N ILE A 83 -2.93 4.53 -0.04
CA ILE A 83 -1.75 4.22 0.78
C ILE A 83 -0.75 5.39 0.75
N GLU A 84 -0.45 5.93 -0.43
CA GLU A 84 0.46 7.06 -0.58
C GLU A 84 -0.02 8.32 0.16
N ARG A 85 -1.33 8.59 0.14
CA ARG A 85 -1.95 9.69 0.89
C ARG A 85 -2.04 9.45 2.41
N GLY A 86 -1.61 8.28 2.89
CA GLY A 86 -1.63 7.96 4.31
C GLY A 86 -3.02 7.68 4.87
N VAL A 87 -4.00 7.33 4.04
CA VAL A 87 -5.40 7.11 4.47
C VAL A 87 -5.53 6.01 5.53
N PHE A 88 -4.62 5.03 5.51
CA PHE A 88 -4.59 3.91 6.46
C PHE A 88 -3.66 4.14 7.65
N ALA A 89 -2.96 5.28 7.72
CA ALA A 89 -2.11 5.61 8.85
C ALA A 89 -2.99 6.07 10.02
N SER A 90 -2.69 5.61 11.24
CA SER A 90 -3.26 6.22 12.44
C SER A 90 -2.73 7.64 12.60
N ASP A 91 -3.50 8.51 13.25
CA ASP A 91 -3.04 9.83 13.66
C ASP A 91 -1.71 9.69 14.40
N ARG A 92 -0.66 10.27 13.82
CA ARG A 92 0.60 10.50 14.52
C ARG A 92 0.47 11.83 15.23
N SER A 93 -0.39 11.89 16.25
CA SER A 93 -0.14 12.84 17.33
C SER A 93 1.24 12.46 17.89
N HIS A 94 2.25 13.21 17.48
CA HIS A 94 3.55 13.18 18.11
C HIS A 94 3.30 13.60 19.57
N ASP A 95 3.42 12.64 20.49
CA ASP A 95 4.08 12.93 21.75
C ASP A 95 5.59 12.97 21.47
#